data_AF-A0A8J8IZX5-F1
#
_entry.id   AF-A0A8J8IZX5-F1
#
_cell.length_a   1.000
_cell.length_b   1.000
_cell.length_c   1.000
_cell.angle_alpha   90.00
_cell.angle_beta   90.00
_cell.angle_gamma   90.00
#
_symmetry.space_group_name_H-M   'P 1'
#
loop_
_entity.id
_entity.type
_entity.pdbx_description
1 polymer ?
#
loop_
_entity_poly.entity_id
_entity_poly.type
_entity_poly.pdbx_seq_one_letter_code
_entity_poly.pdbx_strand_id
1 'polypeptide(L)'
;MRRVEIIVPFLIILLITMSGGCINSPQDEKTESPMIETTHEGTSGHTSENTSPPGEAKATFPSGTFKPKRVDWFSYSPKYAVLDVVSRISEKYNVTESPVDIPLPPRSLSSFTGTADGIEFGLFAYPNSTAVEDAMDDMVELLIENGFRRGDGNFWERGNESYTTFYTYERYFYVLFVARTAGGDSEERAMRLSEFTWSIITIGPNPGKVLGLFMPIKVEPMNWSREKGLIFSGYLDALEGTVEGTNVSAVFLIYRPYDGREVYLQLKEALLKNGWVEDEYINTYTRGPVGGIVASDYFEADGTGIYIELARVAGVERVSLLSGNPEEVKDLVDILWGWNDPTEGLSFERGGDLPRGVFKPVSERSVRPGTVISMVLDDLRKDFNITTDFVDIPEVPAAAWYTGRTGDVEFMLLVYPNATAYLTALDELTEKLLAGGWERTDDGREPYARTFTRDADTITAFVQYRYNHYLAVVVKKPRYSTSDFFWHVVGTGGASPGELLSFGKLRNDVKPWNWTAEEGLEFDGYIYKLEGNTSSGGARAAVLFYPYGLGREVYLQLKKAFLETGWIERDYVELSSHDERRRLAANDLFEKSGKAAYIEVSTYGDMDVLILLYGDRSSVKISAEAMWE
;
A
#
# COMPACT_ATOMS: atom_id res chain seq x y z
N MET A 1 -36.71 -0.83 38.61
CA MET A 1 -35.67 -0.63 39.64
C MET A 1 -34.69 -1.78 39.58
N ARG A 2 -33.43 -1.45 39.27
CA ARG A 2 -32.16 -2.20 39.43
C ARG A 2 -32.18 -3.74 39.34
N ARG A 3 -31.52 -4.28 38.31
CA ARG A 3 -30.62 -5.43 38.49
C ARG A 3 -29.25 -5.08 37.92
N VAL A 4 -28.26 -5.39 38.75
CA VAL A 4 -26.84 -5.12 38.62
C VAL A 4 -26.21 -6.35 37.97
N GLU A 5 -25.43 -6.15 36.91
CA GLU A 5 -24.53 -7.15 36.34
C GLU A 5 -23.12 -6.91 36.90
N ILE A 6 -22.52 -7.97 37.44
CA ILE A 6 -21.11 -8.13 37.81
C ILE A 6 -20.72 -9.42 37.07
N ILE A 7 -20.06 -9.41 35.91
CA ILE A 7 -18.63 -9.26 35.57
C ILE A 7 -17.69 -10.33 36.22
N VAL A 8 -16.96 -11.02 35.33
CA VAL A 8 -15.66 -11.76 35.40
C VAL A 8 -15.67 -13.25 35.93
N PRO A 9 -14.65 -14.12 35.64
CA PRO A 9 -14.54 -15.03 34.46
C PRO A 9 -13.93 -16.46 34.78
N PHE A 10 -13.49 -17.17 33.72
CA PHE A 10 -12.42 -18.21 33.64
C PHE A 10 -12.75 -19.73 33.75
N LEU A 11 -12.45 -20.43 32.63
CA LEU A 11 -11.84 -21.77 32.42
C LEU A 11 -12.39 -23.05 33.10
N ILE A 12 -12.66 -24.09 32.29
CA ILE A 12 -12.20 -25.50 32.47
C ILE A 12 -12.41 -26.29 31.16
N ILE A 13 -11.36 -27.01 30.75
CA ILE A 13 -11.30 -28.08 29.74
C ILE A 13 -11.77 -29.39 30.39
N LEU A 14 -12.59 -30.21 29.72
CA LEU A 14 -12.54 -31.67 29.89
C LEU A 14 -13.16 -32.46 28.71
N LEU A 15 -12.29 -33.29 28.13
CA LEU A 15 -12.47 -34.44 27.23
C LEU A 15 -13.73 -35.31 27.44
N ILE A 16 -14.31 -35.79 26.32
CA ILE A 16 -14.84 -37.15 26.20
C ILE A 16 -14.43 -37.74 24.83
N THR A 17 -13.76 -38.88 24.87
CA THR A 17 -13.35 -39.80 23.78
C THR A 17 -14.35 -40.94 23.58
N MET A 18 -14.11 -41.76 22.52
CA MET A 18 -14.65 -43.10 22.17
C MET A 18 -15.74 -43.08 21.08
N SER A 19 -15.80 -43.94 20.05
CA SER A 19 -14.98 -45.10 19.59
C SER A 19 -15.67 -45.77 18.38
N GLY A 20 -14.90 -46.43 17.51
CA GLY A 20 -15.33 -47.55 16.63
C GLY A 20 -15.73 -47.16 15.20
N GLY A 21 -15.37 -47.87 14.11
CA GLY A 21 -14.67 -49.13 13.89
C GLY A 21 -14.94 -49.59 12.43
N CYS A 22 -13.89 -50.13 11.78
CA CYS A 22 -13.80 -51.03 10.61
C CYS A 22 -14.91 -51.13 9.54
N ILE A 23 -14.53 -51.27 8.25
CA ILE A 23 -14.72 -52.47 7.38
C ILE A 23 -14.37 -52.22 5.88
N ASN A 24 -13.43 -53.04 5.37
CA ASN A 24 -13.23 -53.64 4.02
C ASN A 24 -13.02 -52.84 2.71
N SER A 25 -11.90 -53.16 2.03
CA SER A 25 -11.70 -53.25 0.55
C SER A 25 -12.31 -54.59 0.00
N PRO A 26 -12.21 -55.03 -1.29
CA PRO A 26 -11.55 -54.48 -2.51
C PRO A 26 -12.31 -54.75 -3.88
N GLN A 27 -11.58 -54.61 -5.01
CA GLN A 27 -11.73 -55.27 -6.35
C GLN A 27 -12.67 -54.62 -7.42
N ASP A 28 -12.39 -54.55 -8.75
CA ASP A 28 -11.53 -55.34 -9.67
C ASP A 28 -11.14 -54.59 -10.99
N GLU A 29 -10.03 -55.07 -11.61
CA GLU A 29 -9.68 -55.30 -13.05
C GLU A 29 -9.90 -54.21 -14.14
N LYS A 30 -8.89 -53.69 -14.88
CA LYS A 30 -7.93 -54.23 -15.88
C LYS A 30 -8.52 -54.87 -17.15
N THR A 31 -8.30 -54.23 -18.32
CA THR A 31 -7.84 -54.81 -19.62
C THR A 31 -7.65 -53.66 -20.63
N GLU A 32 -6.43 -53.25 -20.97
CA GLU A 32 -5.55 -53.68 -22.09
C GLU A 32 -6.08 -53.45 -23.54
N SER A 33 -5.28 -52.68 -24.30
CA SER A 33 -5.34 -52.34 -25.74
C SER A 33 -5.07 -53.55 -26.67
N PRO A 34 -5.23 -53.46 -28.02
CA PRO A 34 -4.14 -52.98 -28.93
C PRO A 34 -4.66 -52.27 -30.24
N MET A 35 -3.95 -51.32 -30.86
CA MET A 35 -2.83 -51.37 -31.84
C MET A 35 -3.16 -51.94 -33.24
N ILE A 36 -2.80 -51.20 -34.32
CA ILE A 36 -2.39 -51.58 -35.72
C ILE A 36 -2.26 -50.26 -36.54
N GLU A 37 -1.07 -49.79 -36.98
CA GLU A 37 -0.36 -50.05 -38.28
C GLU A 37 -1.17 -49.63 -39.53
N THR A 38 -0.72 -48.90 -40.57
CA THR A 38 0.58 -48.76 -41.28
C THR A 38 0.54 -47.57 -42.27
N THR A 39 1.75 -47.13 -42.65
CA THR A 39 2.20 -46.16 -43.68
C THR A 39 1.98 -46.56 -45.16
N HIS A 40 1.85 -45.59 -46.08
CA HIS A 40 2.72 -45.40 -47.28
C HIS A 40 2.43 -44.12 -48.12
N GLU A 41 3.52 -43.41 -48.47
CA GLU A 41 3.92 -42.55 -49.63
C GLU A 41 2.84 -42.01 -50.63
N GLY A 42 2.92 -40.83 -51.26
CA GLY A 42 3.92 -39.75 -51.34
C GLY A 42 3.54 -38.71 -52.44
N THR A 43 3.89 -37.43 -52.19
CA THR A 43 4.13 -36.29 -53.14
C THR A 43 3.06 -35.82 -54.15
N SER A 44 2.56 -34.58 -53.96
CA SER A 44 2.82 -33.43 -54.85
C SER A 44 2.20 -32.14 -54.27
N GLY A 45 2.89 -31.02 -54.50
CA GLY A 45 2.74 -29.80 -53.70
C GLY A 45 1.55 -28.89 -54.02
N HIS A 46 1.08 -28.24 -52.97
CA HIS A 46 0.66 -26.84 -52.96
C HIS A 46 0.84 -26.31 -51.53
N THR A 47 1.75 -25.35 -51.36
CA THR A 47 1.92 -24.60 -50.10
C THR A 47 0.72 -23.68 -49.93
N SER A 48 -0.35 -24.21 -49.36
CA SER A 48 -1.38 -23.42 -48.68
C SER A 48 -0.87 -23.24 -47.26
N GLU A 49 -0.47 -22.02 -46.90
CA GLU A 49 -0.30 -21.62 -45.49
C GLU A 49 -1.69 -21.61 -44.84
N ASN A 50 -2.22 -22.79 -44.54
CA ASN A 50 -3.17 -22.97 -43.45
C ASN A 50 -2.34 -22.96 -42.17
N THR A 51 -2.11 -21.77 -41.62
CA THR A 51 -1.83 -21.63 -40.21
C THR A 51 -3.12 -22.06 -39.48
N SER A 52 -3.20 -23.36 -39.18
CA SER A 52 -4.02 -23.81 -38.06
C SER A 52 -3.64 -22.95 -36.85
N PRO A 53 -4.60 -22.53 -36.01
CA PRO A 53 -4.25 -21.83 -34.77
C PRO A 53 -3.24 -22.70 -34.02
N PRO A 54 -2.16 -22.10 -33.46
CA PRO A 54 -1.25 -22.86 -32.62
C PRO A 54 -2.10 -23.53 -31.54
N GLY A 55 -2.00 -24.86 -31.44
CA GLY A 55 -2.73 -25.60 -30.41
C GLY A 55 -2.49 -24.93 -29.07
N GLU A 56 -3.57 -24.73 -28.30
CA GLU A 56 -3.53 -24.08 -26.99
C GLU A 56 -2.37 -24.69 -26.19
N ALA A 57 -1.31 -23.90 -26.00
CA ALA A 57 -0.22 -24.30 -25.15
C ALA A 57 -0.81 -24.44 -23.75
N LYS A 58 -0.89 -25.68 -23.26
CA LYS A 58 -1.44 -25.97 -21.94
C LYS A 58 -0.67 -25.15 -20.90
N ALA A 59 -1.38 -24.34 -20.12
CA ALA A 59 -0.74 -23.48 -19.13
C ALA A 59 0.03 -24.34 -18.12
N THR A 60 1.25 -23.93 -17.80
CA THR A 60 2.07 -24.62 -16.79
C THR A 60 2.15 -23.79 -15.52
N PHE A 61 2.22 -24.43 -14.36
CA PHE A 61 2.43 -23.67 -13.13
C PHE A 61 3.84 -23.05 -13.15
N PRO A 62 4.00 -21.75 -12.80
CA PRO A 62 5.31 -21.10 -12.85
C PRO A 62 6.28 -21.73 -11.84
N SER A 63 7.58 -21.69 -12.17
CA SER A 63 8.66 -22.10 -11.27
C SER A 63 9.78 -21.07 -11.28
N GLY A 64 10.43 -20.86 -10.12
CA GLY A 64 11.46 -19.84 -9.99
C GLY A 64 11.69 -19.39 -8.55
N THR A 65 12.68 -18.51 -8.39
CA THR A 65 12.92 -17.79 -7.14
C THR A 65 12.44 -16.36 -7.29
N PHE A 66 11.50 -15.97 -6.43
CA PHE A 66 10.88 -14.66 -6.40
C PHE A 66 11.42 -13.91 -5.19
N LYS A 67 12.05 -12.76 -5.44
CA LYS A 67 12.68 -11.98 -4.38
C LYS A 67 12.79 -10.50 -4.76
N PRO A 68 12.78 -9.59 -3.79
CA PRO A 68 13.12 -8.20 -4.03
C PRO A 68 14.54 -8.09 -4.63
N LYS A 69 14.69 -7.21 -5.61
CA LYS A 69 15.98 -6.70 -6.07
C LYS A 69 16.58 -5.87 -4.92
N ARG A 70 17.91 -5.90 -4.81
CA ARG A 70 18.59 -4.97 -3.91
C ARG A 70 18.42 -3.57 -4.49
N VAL A 71 17.63 -2.74 -3.83
CA VAL A 71 17.49 -1.33 -4.22
C VAL A 71 18.15 -0.44 -3.17
N ASP A 72 19.08 0.40 -3.61
CA ASP A 72 19.92 1.25 -2.75
C ASP A 72 19.13 2.39 -2.07
N TRP A 73 17.93 2.72 -2.57
CA TRP A 73 17.17 3.90 -2.15
C TRP A 73 16.30 3.69 -0.90
N PHE A 74 15.86 2.46 -0.60
CA PHE A 74 15.15 2.12 0.65
C PHE A 74 16.10 1.43 1.64
N SER A 75 17.27 2.02 1.86
CA SER A 75 18.30 1.49 2.76
C SER A 75 18.06 1.95 4.21
N TYR A 76 16.96 1.50 4.83
CA TYR A 76 16.86 1.58 6.29
C TYR A 76 18.03 0.81 6.88
N SER A 77 18.96 1.52 7.54
CA SER A 77 20.09 0.86 8.19
C SER A 77 19.58 0.06 9.39
N PRO A 78 19.95 -1.23 9.54
CA PRO A 78 19.59 -2.04 10.71
C PRO A 78 20.10 -1.41 12.02
N LYS A 79 21.12 -0.53 11.95
CA LYS A 79 21.60 0.26 13.08
C LYS A 79 20.51 1.12 13.71
N TYR A 80 19.62 1.71 12.91
CA TYR A 80 18.55 2.57 13.44
C TYR A 80 17.48 1.78 14.20
N ALA A 81 17.21 0.53 13.81
CA ALA A 81 16.32 -0.34 14.58
C ALA A 81 16.87 -0.60 15.99
N VAL A 82 18.19 -0.79 16.10
CA VAL A 82 18.87 -0.96 17.39
C VAL A 82 18.90 0.34 18.20
N LEU A 83 19.28 1.46 17.58
CA LEU A 83 19.39 2.76 18.25
C LEU A 83 18.04 3.27 18.80
N ASP A 84 16.94 3.01 18.10
CA ASP A 84 15.61 3.37 18.58
C ASP A 84 15.26 2.63 19.88
N VAL A 85 15.59 1.35 19.97
CA VAL A 85 15.40 0.57 21.21
C VAL A 85 16.29 1.13 22.33
N VAL A 86 17.58 1.43 22.05
CA VAL A 86 18.48 2.05 23.02
C VAL A 86 17.94 3.39 23.52
N SER A 87 17.40 4.21 22.62
CA SER A 87 16.79 5.50 22.96
C SER A 87 15.62 5.32 23.93
N ARG A 88 14.71 4.36 23.68
CA ARG A 88 13.58 4.07 24.57
C ARG A 88 14.02 3.56 25.95
N ILE A 89 15.05 2.73 26.01
CA ILE A 89 15.63 2.28 27.28
C ILE A 89 16.21 3.49 28.04
N SER A 90 16.90 4.39 27.33
CA SER A 90 17.55 5.58 27.90
C SER A 90 16.56 6.61 28.47
N GLU A 91 15.28 6.55 28.11
CA GLU A 91 14.24 7.40 28.71
C GLU A 91 13.98 7.04 30.19
N LYS A 92 14.27 5.80 30.60
CA LYS A 92 13.96 5.27 31.94
C LYS A 92 15.18 4.82 32.73
N TYR A 93 16.24 4.41 32.05
CA TYR A 93 17.44 3.84 32.66
C TYR A 93 18.69 4.58 32.20
N ASN A 94 19.72 4.60 33.05
CA ASN A 94 21.01 5.16 32.65
C ASN A 94 21.79 4.15 31.80
N VAL A 95 21.74 4.30 30.48
CA VAL A 95 22.39 3.39 29.53
C VAL A 95 23.85 3.78 29.31
N THR A 96 24.75 2.81 29.49
CA THR A 96 26.17 2.93 29.13
C THR A 96 26.53 1.84 28.13
N GLU A 97 27.04 2.24 26.96
CA GLU A 97 27.62 1.28 26.00
C GLU A 97 28.87 0.66 26.59
N SER A 98 28.89 -0.67 26.71
CA SER A 98 30.00 -1.41 27.28
C SER A 98 29.97 -2.85 26.78
N PRO A 99 31.14 -3.52 26.69
CA PRO A 99 31.18 -4.96 26.57
C PRO A 99 30.42 -5.57 27.76
N VAL A 100 29.57 -6.55 27.48
CA VAL A 100 28.83 -7.31 28.49
C VAL A 100 29.04 -8.79 28.28
N ASP A 101 28.81 -9.57 29.32
CA ASP A 101 28.91 -11.02 29.30
C ASP A 101 27.56 -11.62 28.83
N ILE A 102 27.21 -11.25 27.60
CA ILE A 102 26.08 -11.81 26.83
C ILE A 102 26.67 -12.46 25.58
N PRO A 103 26.35 -13.73 25.31
CA PRO A 103 26.82 -14.37 24.08
C PRO A 103 26.34 -13.63 22.84
N LEU A 104 27.23 -13.48 21.85
CA LEU A 104 26.91 -12.83 20.59
C LEU A 104 26.13 -13.79 19.69
N PRO A 105 24.84 -13.53 19.40
CA PRO A 105 24.07 -14.38 18.51
C PRO A 105 24.62 -14.28 17.08
N PRO A 106 24.60 -15.38 16.31
CA PRO A 106 25.20 -15.41 14.99
C PRO A 106 24.44 -14.52 13.99
N ARG A 107 25.15 -14.08 12.94
CA ARG A 107 24.58 -13.44 11.72
C ARG A 107 23.76 -12.15 11.95
N SER A 108 23.93 -11.48 13.08
CA SER A 108 23.35 -10.16 13.31
C SER A 108 23.84 -9.14 12.27
N LEU A 109 22.92 -8.33 11.73
CA LEU A 109 23.21 -7.25 10.79
C LEU A 109 23.75 -5.98 11.48
N SER A 110 23.39 -5.78 12.76
CA SER A 110 23.85 -4.69 13.61
C SER A 110 23.64 -5.08 15.06
N SER A 111 24.58 -4.72 15.93
CA SER A 111 24.51 -5.03 17.35
C SER A 111 24.75 -3.80 18.23
N PHE A 112 24.23 -3.86 19.44
CA PHE A 112 24.58 -2.97 20.55
C PHE A 112 24.61 -3.80 21.83
N THR A 113 25.57 -3.53 22.70
CA THR A 113 25.64 -4.10 24.04
C THR A 113 25.89 -3.00 25.05
N GLY A 114 25.27 -3.10 26.22
CA GLY A 114 25.49 -2.13 27.28
C GLY A 114 24.89 -2.54 28.60
N THR A 115 25.01 -1.62 29.56
CA THR A 115 24.44 -1.76 30.90
C THR A 115 23.41 -0.68 31.13
N ALA A 116 22.31 -1.04 31.81
CA ALA A 116 21.23 -0.16 32.21
C ALA A 116 20.90 -0.44 33.69
N ASP A 117 21.30 0.44 34.60
CA ASP A 117 21.09 0.32 36.06
C ASP A 117 21.41 -1.08 36.63
N GLY A 118 22.56 -1.63 36.20
CA GLY A 118 23.05 -2.94 36.63
C GLY A 118 22.45 -4.15 35.91
N ILE A 119 21.63 -3.93 34.87
CA ILE A 119 21.17 -4.96 33.94
C ILE A 119 22.09 -4.92 32.71
N GLU A 120 22.70 -6.04 32.37
CA GLU A 120 23.45 -6.21 31.13
C GLU A 120 22.47 -6.54 30.01
N PHE A 121 22.61 -5.93 28.84
CA PHE A 121 21.75 -6.23 27.69
C PHE A 121 22.46 -6.14 26.34
N GLY A 122 21.95 -6.90 25.39
CA GLY A 122 22.35 -6.96 24.00
C GLY A 122 21.15 -6.83 23.07
N LEU A 123 21.33 -6.09 21.98
CA LEU A 123 20.34 -5.86 20.93
C LEU A 123 20.97 -6.26 19.60
N PHE A 124 20.30 -7.13 18.84
CA PHE A 124 20.85 -7.71 17.62
C PHE A 124 19.79 -7.68 16.51
N ALA A 125 20.07 -6.96 15.42
CA ALA A 125 19.14 -6.80 14.31
C ALA A 125 19.23 -7.92 13.27
N TYR A 126 18.07 -8.36 12.76
CA TYR A 126 17.87 -9.45 11.81
C TYR A 126 16.91 -9.05 10.69
N PRO A 127 17.07 -9.62 9.48
CA PRO A 127 16.31 -9.20 8.32
C PRO A 127 14.84 -9.67 8.31
N ASN A 128 14.48 -10.75 9.00
CA ASN A 128 13.14 -11.37 8.98
C ASN A 128 12.88 -12.29 10.19
N SER A 129 11.64 -12.81 10.31
CA SER A 129 11.19 -13.67 11.40
C SER A 129 12.03 -14.95 11.53
N THR A 130 12.24 -15.68 10.44
CA THR A 130 13.05 -16.91 10.46
C THR A 130 14.46 -16.69 10.99
N ALA A 131 15.16 -15.65 10.51
CA ALA A 131 16.54 -15.40 10.93
C ALA A 131 16.65 -14.99 12.41
N VAL A 132 15.64 -14.30 12.95
CA VAL A 132 15.64 -13.93 14.38
C VAL A 132 15.20 -15.09 15.27
N GLU A 133 14.32 -15.96 14.79
CA GLU A 133 13.92 -17.18 15.47
C GLU A 133 15.09 -18.16 15.58
N ASP A 134 15.80 -18.41 14.48
CA ASP A 134 17.02 -19.24 14.48
C ASP A 134 18.04 -18.69 15.49
N ALA A 135 18.26 -17.37 15.52
CA ALA A 135 19.20 -16.75 16.45
C ALA A 135 18.71 -16.81 17.92
N MET A 136 17.41 -16.73 18.15
CA MET A 136 16.83 -16.89 19.49
C MET A 136 16.96 -18.33 19.98
N ASP A 137 16.72 -19.31 19.11
CA ASP A 137 16.87 -20.74 19.39
C ASP A 137 18.34 -21.08 19.67
N ASP A 138 19.28 -20.61 18.86
CA ASP A 138 20.73 -20.74 19.10
C ASP A 138 21.12 -20.18 20.48
N MET A 139 20.55 -19.04 20.87
CA MET A 139 20.78 -18.43 22.19
C MET A 139 20.19 -19.26 23.33
N VAL A 140 18.99 -19.82 23.13
CA VAL A 140 18.35 -20.71 24.11
C VAL A 140 19.16 -21.99 24.28
N GLU A 141 19.61 -22.61 23.19
CA GLU A 141 20.47 -23.79 23.23
C GLU A 141 21.75 -23.50 24.01
N LEU A 142 22.40 -22.37 23.73
CA LEU A 142 23.61 -21.96 24.45
C LEU A 142 23.37 -21.74 25.95
N LEU A 143 22.23 -21.17 26.34
CA LEU A 143 21.87 -21.03 27.77
C LEU A 143 21.69 -22.40 28.42
N ILE A 144 21.02 -23.33 27.74
CA ILE A 144 20.82 -24.71 28.24
C ILE A 144 22.16 -25.45 28.39
N GLU A 145 23.03 -25.37 27.39
CA GLU A 145 24.38 -25.96 27.42
C GLU A 145 25.21 -25.43 28.60
N ASN A 146 25.02 -24.16 28.95
CA ASN A 146 25.65 -23.52 30.11
C ASN A 146 24.94 -23.80 31.44
N GLY A 147 23.94 -24.68 31.46
CA GLY A 147 23.27 -25.15 32.68
C GLY A 147 22.18 -24.23 33.21
N PHE A 148 21.72 -23.24 32.43
CA PHE A 148 20.51 -22.49 32.76
C PHE A 148 19.27 -23.35 32.54
N ARG A 149 18.28 -23.20 33.40
CA ARG A 149 17.00 -23.90 33.29
C ARG A 149 15.88 -22.89 33.13
N ARG A 150 14.84 -23.27 32.40
CA ARG A 150 13.65 -22.43 32.27
C ARG A 150 12.97 -22.31 33.64
N GLY A 151 12.89 -21.07 34.14
CA GLY A 151 12.11 -20.70 35.32
C GLY A 151 10.67 -20.37 34.93
N ASP A 152 10.03 -19.50 35.70
CA ASP A 152 8.70 -18.98 35.36
C ASP A 152 8.76 -18.05 34.13
N GLY A 153 7.80 -18.20 33.21
CA GLY A 153 7.71 -17.37 32.00
C GLY A 153 8.82 -17.60 30.97
N ASN A 154 9.48 -16.51 30.56
CA ASN A 154 10.55 -16.47 29.55
C ASN A 154 11.93 -16.20 30.20
N PHE A 155 12.13 -16.65 31.44
CA PHE A 155 13.37 -16.50 32.18
C PHE A 155 14.18 -17.80 32.22
N TRP A 156 15.50 -17.65 32.09
CA TRP A 156 16.47 -18.73 32.18
C TRP A 156 17.37 -18.49 33.38
N GLU A 157 17.36 -19.40 34.35
CA GLU A 157 17.97 -19.19 35.65
C GLU A 157 19.10 -20.18 35.95
N ARG A 158 20.18 -19.68 36.58
CA ARG A 158 21.27 -20.48 37.12
C ARG A 158 21.91 -19.77 38.31
N GLY A 159 21.79 -20.37 39.50
CA GLY A 159 22.37 -19.80 40.72
C GLY A 159 21.79 -18.42 41.04
N ASN A 160 22.63 -17.38 41.02
CA ASN A 160 22.26 -15.99 41.27
C ASN A 160 22.08 -15.16 39.99
N GLU A 161 21.96 -15.81 38.83
CA GLU A 161 21.86 -15.18 37.51
C GLU A 161 20.54 -15.54 36.84
N SER A 162 19.93 -14.56 36.18
CA SER A 162 18.74 -14.76 35.34
C SER A 162 18.93 -14.07 33.99
N TYR A 163 18.55 -14.76 32.92
CA TYR A 163 18.50 -14.25 31.56
C TYR A 163 17.07 -14.14 31.05
N THR A 164 16.82 -13.23 30.13
CA THR A 164 15.64 -13.23 29.27
C THR A 164 16.04 -13.00 27.82
N THR A 165 15.32 -13.63 26.90
CA THR A 165 15.52 -13.48 25.47
C THR A 165 14.16 -13.44 24.77
N PHE A 166 13.97 -12.47 23.89
CA PHE A 166 12.81 -12.35 23.00
C PHE A 166 13.17 -11.43 21.84
N TYR A 167 12.36 -11.41 20.79
CA TYR A 167 12.54 -10.46 19.70
C TYR A 167 11.33 -9.54 19.53
N THR A 168 11.57 -8.35 18.99
CA THR A 168 10.53 -7.38 18.61
C THR A 168 10.76 -6.87 17.18
N TYR A 169 9.70 -6.44 16.52
CA TYR A 169 9.79 -5.83 15.19
C TYR A 169 10.00 -4.32 15.32
N GLU A 170 11.06 -3.80 14.73
CA GLU A 170 11.43 -2.39 14.76
C GLU A 170 11.92 -1.92 13.39
N ARG A 171 11.29 -0.88 12.84
CA ARG A 171 11.68 -0.24 11.57
C ARG A 171 12.07 -1.22 10.46
N TYR A 172 11.21 -2.20 10.16
CA TYR A 172 11.44 -3.18 9.08
C TYR A 172 12.55 -4.22 9.33
N PHE A 173 12.97 -4.37 10.59
CA PHE A 173 13.89 -5.40 11.07
C PHE A 173 13.29 -6.09 12.30
N TYR A 174 13.80 -7.27 12.61
CA TYR A 174 13.57 -7.90 13.89
C TYR A 174 14.78 -7.65 14.78
N VAL A 175 14.57 -7.23 16.02
CA VAL A 175 15.62 -7.01 17.01
C VAL A 175 15.48 -8.09 18.07
N LEU A 176 16.45 -9.01 18.10
CA LEU A 176 16.64 -9.95 19.20
C LEU A 176 17.20 -9.18 20.38
N PHE A 177 16.50 -9.25 21.49
CA PHE A 177 16.90 -8.68 22.75
C PHE A 177 17.30 -9.80 23.71
N VAL A 178 18.46 -9.62 24.34
CA VAL A 178 18.95 -10.51 25.39
C VAL A 178 19.32 -9.65 26.57
N ALA A 179 18.85 -9.98 27.77
CA ALA A 179 19.26 -9.30 28.99
C ALA A 179 19.58 -10.27 30.10
N ARG A 180 20.50 -9.84 30.97
CA ARG A 180 21.01 -10.57 32.12
C ARG A 180 21.00 -9.67 33.34
N THR A 181 20.58 -10.23 34.47
CA THR A 181 20.76 -9.63 35.78
C THR A 181 21.35 -10.65 36.75
N ALA A 182 22.06 -10.16 37.77
CA ALA A 182 22.64 -10.98 38.82
C ALA A 182 22.40 -10.37 40.21
N GLY A 183 22.41 -11.22 41.24
CA GLY A 183 22.12 -10.82 42.63
C GLY A 183 20.63 -10.92 42.99
N GLY A 184 20.30 -10.63 44.25
CA GLY A 184 18.93 -10.78 44.77
C GLY A 184 18.44 -12.23 44.86
N ASP A 185 17.19 -12.42 45.23
CA ASP A 185 16.49 -13.70 45.04
C ASP A 185 15.90 -13.82 43.62
N SER A 186 15.31 -14.98 43.29
CA SER A 186 14.76 -15.23 41.94
C SER A 186 13.58 -14.31 41.61
N GLU A 187 12.73 -13.99 42.59
CA GLU A 187 11.56 -13.12 42.40
C GLU A 187 11.99 -11.68 42.11
N GLU A 188 12.98 -11.16 42.84
CA GLU A 188 13.57 -9.84 42.61
C GLU A 188 14.18 -9.75 41.19
N ARG A 189 14.90 -10.78 40.75
CA ARG A 189 15.48 -10.82 39.40
C ARG A 189 14.41 -10.86 38.31
N ALA A 190 13.39 -11.71 38.48
CA ALA A 190 12.29 -11.82 37.54
C ALA A 190 11.55 -10.47 37.39
N MET A 191 11.24 -9.81 38.52
CA MET A 191 10.60 -8.50 38.52
C MET A 191 11.44 -7.44 37.79
N ARG A 192 12.75 -7.35 38.09
CA ARG A 192 13.65 -6.39 37.43
C ARG A 192 13.74 -6.62 35.92
N LEU A 193 13.87 -7.87 35.47
CA LEU A 193 13.90 -8.20 34.04
C LEU A 193 12.54 -7.98 33.37
N SER A 194 11.42 -8.24 34.05
CA SER A 194 10.08 -7.95 33.55
C SER A 194 9.88 -6.45 33.33
N GLU A 195 10.20 -5.61 34.32
CA GLU A 195 10.10 -4.15 34.20
C GLU A 195 10.98 -3.61 33.06
N PHE A 196 12.20 -4.12 32.96
CA PHE A 196 13.11 -3.76 31.88
C PHE A 196 12.57 -4.17 30.51
N THR A 197 12.04 -5.39 30.38
CA THR A 197 11.41 -5.89 29.15
C THR A 197 10.23 -5.03 28.70
N TRP A 198 9.40 -4.55 29.62
CA TRP A 198 8.28 -3.66 29.30
C TRP A 198 8.72 -2.29 28.76
N SER A 199 9.95 -1.86 29.02
CA SER A 199 10.51 -0.63 28.43
C SER A 199 10.88 -0.77 26.95
N ILE A 200 10.91 -1.99 26.43
CA ILE A 200 11.42 -2.34 25.11
C ILE A 200 10.31 -2.69 24.13
N ILE A 201 9.27 -3.37 24.62
CA ILE A 201 8.16 -3.87 23.80
C ILE A 201 7.40 -2.70 23.16
N THR A 202 7.44 -2.64 21.83
CA THR A 202 6.60 -1.72 21.05
C THR A 202 5.21 -2.30 20.84
N ILE A 203 4.18 -1.58 21.28
CA ILE A 203 2.79 -1.92 20.98
C ILE A 203 2.43 -1.28 19.64
N GLY A 204 2.58 -2.06 18.56
CA GLY A 204 2.21 -1.65 17.21
C GLY A 204 1.89 -2.82 16.31
N PRO A 205 1.41 -2.57 15.08
CA PRO A 205 1.30 -3.61 14.07
C PRO A 205 2.70 -4.13 13.69
N ASN A 206 2.85 -5.44 13.62
CA ASN A 206 4.06 -6.12 13.15
C ASN A 206 3.65 -7.15 12.08
N PRO A 207 4.60 -7.69 11.29
CA PRO A 207 4.29 -8.64 10.22
C PRO A 207 3.40 -9.81 10.67
N GLY A 208 3.69 -10.43 11.81
CA GLY A 208 2.87 -11.52 12.36
C GLY A 208 1.44 -11.11 12.73
N LYS A 209 1.22 -9.89 13.22
CA LYS A 209 -0.13 -9.34 13.44
C LYS A 209 -0.86 -9.05 12.13
N VAL A 210 -0.13 -8.70 11.07
CA VAL A 210 -0.72 -8.55 9.73
C VAL A 210 -1.21 -9.90 9.21
N LEU A 211 -0.44 -10.97 9.42
CA LEU A 211 -0.85 -12.33 9.04
C LEU A 211 -1.87 -12.95 10.00
N GLY A 212 -1.97 -12.48 11.25
CA GLY A 212 -2.90 -13.01 12.25
C GLY A 212 -4.17 -12.16 12.43
N LEU A 213 -4.03 -10.99 13.06
CA LEU A 213 -5.17 -10.16 13.48
C LEU A 213 -5.87 -9.46 12.31
N PHE A 214 -5.16 -9.16 11.23
CA PHE A 214 -5.68 -8.42 10.08
C PHE A 214 -6.09 -9.31 8.91
N MET A 215 -6.04 -10.64 9.06
CA MET A 215 -6.56 -11.58 8.07
C MET A 215 -7.87 -12.21 8.55
N PRO A 216 -8.97 -12.09 7.77
CA PRO A 216 -10.26 -12.67 8.15
C PRO A 216 -10.36 -14.17 7.90
N ILE A 217 -9.31 -14.79 7.35
CA ILE A 217 -9.24 -16.22 7.04
C ILE A 217 -8.19 -16.91 7.90
N LYS A 218 -8.35 -18.22 8.08
CA LYS A 218 -7.37 -19.08 8.75
C LYS A 218 -6.71 -20.02 7.75
N VAL A 219 -5.41 -20.23 7.93
CA VAL A 219 -4.60 -21.09 7.06
C VAL A 219 -4.00 -22.20 7.91
N GLU A 220 -4.21 -23.44 7.49
CA GLU A 220 -3.57 -24.62 8.07
C GLU A 220 -2.16 -24.74 7.48
N PRO A 221 -1.08 -24.62 8.29
CA PRO A 221 0.27 -24.53 7.76
C PRO A 221 0.70 -25.74 6.93
N MET A 222 1.15 -25.50 5.69
CA MET A 222 1.68 -26.53 4.78
C MET A 222 2.58 -25.87 3.72
N ASN A 223 3.77 -26.44 3.48
CA ASN A 223 4.73 -25.90 2.51
C ASN A 223 4.50 -26.47 1.09
N TRP A 224 3.45 -26.01 0.40
CA TRP A 224 3.08 -26.49 -0.94
C TRP A 224 3.79 -25.75 -2.08
N SER A 225 4.15 -24.47 -1.89
CA SER A 225 4.67 -23.59 -2.94
C SER A 225 6.02 -24.10 -3.45
N ARG A 226 6.89 -24.55 -2.53
CA ARG A 226 8.21 -25.12 -2.88
C ARG A 226 8.07 -26.40 -3.68
N GLU A 227 7.09 -27.25 -3.37
CA GLU A 227 6.82 -28.48 -4.12
C GLU A 227 6.36 -28.19 -5.56
N LYS A 228 5.66 -27.06 -5.75
CA LYS A 228 5.28 -26.53 -7.07
C LYS A 228 6.38 -25.73 -7.77
N GLY A 229 7.57 -25.60 -7.16
CA GLY A 229 8.72 -24.90 -7.74
C GLY A 229 8.75 -23.39 -7.48
N LEU A 230 7.90 -22.85 -6.60
CA LEU A 230 7.92 -21.46 -6.17
C LEU A 230 8.78 -21.29 -4.91
N ILE A 231 9.83 -20.50 -5.01
CA ILE A 231 10.72 -20.17 -3.88
C ILE A 231 10.63 -18.67 -3.61
N PHE A 232 10.10 -18.29 -2.44
CA PHE A 232 10.04 -16.90 -2.00
C PHE A 232 11.20 -16.57 -1.05
N SER A 233 11.73 -15.34 -1.12
CA SER A 233 12.75 -14.87 -0.17
C SER A 233 12.71 -13.36 -0.01
N GLY A 234 13.30 -12.87 1.09
CA GLY A 234 13.35 -11.44 1.40
C GLY A 234 12.10 -10.90 2.09
N TYR A 235 11.11 -11.74 2.37
CA TYR A 235 9.96 -11.39 3.21
C TYR A 235 10.38 -11.22 4.67
N LEU A 236 9.67 -10.35 5.39
CA LEU A 236 9.73 -10.15 6.83
C LEU A 236 9.06 -11.29 7.59
N ASP A 237 7.93 -11.79 7.07
CA ASP A 237 7.16 -12.89 7.66
C ASP A 237 6.30 -13.58 6.58
N ALA A 238 5.89 -14.82 6.83
CA ALA A 238 5.12 -15.61 5.86
C ALA A 238 4.10 -16.54 6.53
N LEU A 239 2.97 -16.74 5.86
CA LEU A 239 1.98 -17.76 6.19
C LEU A 239 1.60 -18.53 4.93
N GLU A 240 1.82 -19.83 4.94
CA GLU A 240 1.62 -20.70 3.78
C GLU A 240 0.85 -21.96 4.19
N GLY A 241 -0.11 -22.37 3.37
CA GLY A 241 -0.85 -23.59 3.60
C GLY A 241 -2.17 -23.68 2.85
N THR A 242 -3.13 -24.41 3.40
CA THR A 242 -4.49 -24.52 2.85
C THR A 242 -5.45 -23.70 3.70
N VAL A 243 -6.37 -22.97 3.07
CA VAL A 243 -7.36 -22.17 3.80
C VAL A 243 -8.40 -23.10 4.44
N GLU A 244 -8.59 -22.95 5.76
CA GLU A 244 -9.46 -23.81 6.58
C GLU A 244 -10.88 -23.88 5.98
N GLY A 245 -11.38 -25.09 5.72
CA GLY A 245 -12.70 -25.32 5.15
C GLY A 245 -12.79 -25.24 3.62
N THR A 246 -11.67 -25.09 2.91
CA THR A 246 -11.60 -25.06 1.44
C THR A 246 -10.46 -25.93 0.90
N ASN A 247 -10.36 -26.11 -0.42
CA ASN A 247 -9.21 -26.74 -1.07
C ASN A 247 -8.22 -25.73 -1.67
N VAL A 248 -8.35 -24.46 -1.33
CA VAL A 248 -7.52 -23.39 -1.87
C VAL A 248 -6.19 -23.34 -1.12
N SER A 249 -5.12 -23.54 -1.88
CA SER A 249 -3.75 -23.33 -1.40
C SER A 249 -3.42 -21.84 -1.41
N ALA A 250 -2.85 -21.34 -0.32
CA ALA A 250 -2.55 -19.93 -0.13
C ALA A 250 -1.10 -19.71 0.31
N VAL A 251 -0.52 -18.61 -0.15
CA VAL A 251 0.74 -18.04 0.34
C VAL A 251 0.49 -16.56 0.65
N PHE A 252 0.79 -16.13 1.87
CA PHE A 252 0.79 -14.74 2.30
C PHE A 252 2.19 -14.35 2.74
N LEU A 253 2.75 -13.32 2.13
CA LEU A 253 4.13 -12.88 2.37
C LEU A 253 4.13 -11.41 2.75
N ILE A 254 4.72 -11.08 3.88
CA ILE A 254 4.88 -9.69 4.32
C ILE A 254 6.25 -9.20 3.92
N TYR A 255 6.31 -8.13 3.16
CA TYR A 255 7.51 -7.45 2.72
C TYR A 255 7.60 -6.05 3.32
N ARG A 256 8.81 -5.49 3.30
CA ARG A 256 8.98 -4.05 3.51
C ARG A 256 8.19 -3.30 2.42
N PRO A 257 7.86 -2.01 2.64
CA PRO A 257 7.40 -1.17 1.54
C PRO A 257 8.27 -1.36 0.31
N TYR A 258 7.65 -1.44 -0.87
CA TYR A 258 8.25 -1.61 -2.20
C TYR A 258 8.84 -2.99 -2.53
N ASP A 259 9.41 -3.68 -1.55
CA ASP A 259 9.96 -5.04 -1.73
C ASP A 259 8.87 -6.01 -2.23
N GLY A 260 7.62 -5.87 -1.75
CA GLY A 260 6.50 -6.73 -2.12
C GLY A 260 6.06 -6.53 -3.58
N ARG A 261 6.09 -5.29 -4.06
CA ARG A 261 5.71 -4.95 -5.44
C ARG A 261 6.56 -5.66 -6.48
N GLU A 262 7.87 -5.76 -6.26
CA GLU A 262 8.75 -6.44 -7.20
C GLU A 262 8.47 -7.94 -7.25
N VAL A 263 8.15 -8.55 -6.11
CA VAL A 263 7.77 -9.97 -6.03
C VAL A 263 6.43 -10.21 -6.73
N TYR A 264 5.46 -9.32 -6.53
CA TYR A 264 4.18 -9.35 -7.23
C TYR A 264 4.35 -9.30 -8.76
N LEU A 265 5.15 -8.35 -9.26
CA LEU A 265 5.41 -8.20 -10.70
C LEU A 265 6.12 -9.44 -11.29
N GLN A 266 7.10 -10.00 -10.57
CA GLN A 266 7.76 -11.24 -10.98
C GLN A 266 6.77 -12.41 -11.06
N LEU A 267 5.83 -12.52 -10.11
CA LEU A 267 4.78 -13.55 -10.13
C LEU A 267 3.86 -13.39 -11.35
N LYS A 268 3.38 -12.17 -11.60
CA LYS A 268 2.56 -11.83 -12.77
C LYS A 268 3.25 -12.20 -14.07
N GLU A 269 4.50 -11.75 -14.24
CA GLU A 269 5.33 -12.04 -15.41
C GLU A 269 5.52 -13.56 -15.60
N ALA A 270 5.77 -14.29 -14.51
CA ALA A 270 5.93 -15.73 -14.55
C ALA A 270 4.64 -16.45 -14.97
N LEU A 271 3.48 -16.03 -14.48
CA LEU A 271 2.18 -16.60 -14.88
C LEU A 271 1.92 -16.39 -16.37
N LEU A 272 2.03 -15.15 -16.85
CA LEU A 272 1.83 -14.81 -18.26
C LEU A 272 2.78 -15.57 -19.20
N LYS A 273 4.06 -15.70 -18.83
CA LYS A 273 5.05 -16.49 -19.60
C LYS A 273 4.76 -17.98 -19.66
N ASN A 274 4.03 -18.50 -18.68
CA ASN A 274 3.66 -19.91 -18.61
C ASN A 274 2.28 -20.21 -19.22
N GLY A 275 1.73 -19.29 -20.01
CA GLY A 275 0.50 -19.51 -20.78
C GLY A 275 -0.78 -19.34 -19.97
N TRP A 276 -0.71 -18.77 -18.76
CA TRP A 276 -1.90 -18.33 -18.04
C TRP A 276 -2.51 -17.12 -18.75
N VAL A 277 -3.82 -17.16 -18.96
CA VAL A 277 -4.57 -16.04 -19.49
C VAL A 277 -5.19 -15.31 -18.32
N GLU A 278 -4.93 -14.01 -18.26
CA GLU A 278 -5.57 -13.14 -17.29
C GLU A 278 -7.05 -12.99 -17.64
N ASP A 279 -7.91 -13.22 -16.64
CA ASP A 279 -9.36 -13.11 -16.78
C ASP A 279 -9.89 -12.04 -15.83
N GLU A 280 -11.12 -11.60 -16.07
CA GLU A 280 -11.78 -10.65 -15.21
C GLU A 280 -12.00 -11.26 -13.81
N TYR A 281 -11.50 -10.59 -12.79
CA TYR A 281 -12.05 -10.71 -11.45
C TYR A 281 -11.73 -9.47 -10.61
N ILE A 282 -12.74 -8.93 -9.95
CA ILE A 282 -12.61 -7.67 -9.20
C ILE A 282 -13.31 -7.80 -7.85
N ASN A 283 -12.61 -7.40 -6.79
CA ASN A 283 -13.26 -6.86 -5.61
C ASN A 283 -12.40 -5.70 -5.06
N THR A 284 -13.00 -4.54 -4.79
CA THR A 284 -12.31 -3.48 -4.04
C THR A 284 -13.20 -2.79 -3.03
N TYR A 285 -13.03 -3.19 -1.78
CA TYR A 285 -13.08 -2.22 -0.69
C TYR A 285 -11.97 -2.42 0.32
N THR A 286 -11.42 -1.31 0.80
CA THR A 286 -10.58 -1.21 1.99
C THR A 286 -11.46 -1.42 3.21
N ARG A 287 -11.32 -2.54 3.92
CA ARG A 287 -11.77 -2.56 5.31
C ARG A 287 -10.88 -1.60 6.11
N GLY A 288 -11.35 -0.37 6.29
CA GLY A 288 -10.77 0.53 7.29
C GLY A 288 -10.79 -0.13 8.67
N PRO A 289 -9.79 0.08 9.54
CA PRO A 289 -8.76 1.13 9.45
C PRO A 289 -7.32 0.68 9.13
N VAL A 290 -7.04 -0.55 8.64
CA VAL A 290 -5.66 -1.10 8.71
C VAL A 290 -4.93 -1.27 7.36
N GLY A 291 -5.59 -1.23 6.19
CA GLY A 291 -4.88 -1.35 4.90
C GLY A 291 -5.76 -1.31 3.64
N GLY A 292 -5.14 -1.49 2.46
CA GLY A 292 -5.83 -1.51 1.16
C GLY A 292 -5.07 -2.23 0.04
N ILE A 293 -5.81 -2.84 -0.89
CA ILE A 293 -5.27 -3.43 -2.12
C ILE A 293 -4.54 -2.35 -2.93
N VAL A 294 -3.35 -2.70 -3.42
CA VAL A 294 -2.51 -1.91 -4.32
C VAL A 294 -2.69 -2.39 -5.75
N ALA A 295 -2.62 -3.70 -5.97
CA ALA A 295 -2.83 -4.36 -7.25
C ALA A 295 -3.37 -5.77 -7.02
N SER A 296 -4.12 -6.30 -7.97
CA SER A 296 -4.58 -7.69 -7.98
C SER A 296 -4.80 -8.15 -9.41
N ASP A 297 -4.43 -9.39 -9.70
CA ASP A 297 -4.66 -10.03 -11.00
C ASP A 297 -5.21 -11.44 -10.77
N TYR A 298 -6.05 -11.88 -11.70
CA TYR A 298 -6.69 -13.19 -11.65
C TYR A 298 -6.51 -13.93 -12.97
N PHE A 299 -6.22 -15.22 -12.87
CA PHE A 299 -5.88 -16.06 -14.01
C PHE A 299 -6.66 -17.36 -13.94
N GLU A 300 -7.20 -17.81 -15.06
CA GLU A 300 -7.84 -19.12 -15.18
C GLU A 300 -7.16 -19.96 -16.26
N ALA A 301 -6.85 -21.20 -15.94
CA ALA A 301 -6.41 -22.20 -16.92
C ALA A 301 -6.71 -23.61 -16.42
N ASP A 302 -7.09 -24.52 -17.33
CA ASP A 302 -7.32 -25.94 -17.05
C ASP A 302 -8.23 -26.21 -15.83
N GLY A 303 -9.24 -25.37 -15.59
CA GLY A 303 -10.17 -25.48 -14.45
C GLY A 303 -9.55 -25.12 -13.09
N THR A 304 -8.41 -24.44 -13.08
CA THR A 304 -7.75 -23.89 -11.89
C THR A 304 -7.77 -22.36 -11.97
N GLY A 305 -8.15 -21.71 -10.87
CA GLY A 305 -8.04 -20.26 -10.68
C GLY A 305 -6.79 -19.93 -9.87
N ILE A 306 -6.06 -18.90 -10.31
CA ILE A 306 -4.95 -18.28 -9.57
C ILE A 306 -5.28 -16.81 -9.35
N TYR A 307 -5.20 -16.38 -8.10
CA TYR A 307 -5.30 -14.98 -7.71
C TYR A 307 -3.99 -14.52 -7.09
N ILE A 308 -3.46 -13.39 -7.56
CA ILE A 308 -2.33 -12.70 -6.92
C ILE A 308 -2.76 -11.31 -6.49
N GLU A 309 -2.19 -10.85 -5.39
CA GLU A 309 -2.50 -9.54 -4.82
C GLU A 309 -1.27 -8.91 -4.19
N LEU A 310 -1.15 -7.60 -4.37
CA LEU A 310 -0.32 -6.73 -3.56
C LEU A 310 -1.22 -5.83 -2.73
N ALA A 311 -1.07 -5.84 -1.41
CA ALA A 311 -1.80 -4.98 -0.49
C ALA A 311 -0.87 -4.20 0.44
N ARG A 312 -1.25 -3.00 0.83
CA ARG A 312 -0.55 -2.21 1.85
C ARG A 312 -1.33 -2.26 3.15
N VAL A 313 -0.77 -2.88 4.18
CA VAL A 313 -1.42 -3.06 5.48
C VAL A 313 -0.49 -2.58 6.57
N ALA A 314 -0.94 -1.65 7.40
CA ALA A 314 -0.21 -1.15 8.57
C ALA A 314 1.25 -0.73 8.30
N GLY A 315 1.52 -0.12 7.14
CA GLY A 315 2.84 0.38 6.77
C GLY A 315 3.81 -0.68 6.20
N VAL A 316 3.35 -1.91 5.95
CA VAL A 316 4.07 -2.97 5.21
C VAL A 316 3.30 -3.38 3.95
N GLU A 317 3.94 -4.15 3.07
CA GLU A 317 3.30 -4.73 1.88
C GLU A 317 3.05 -6.22 2.08
N ARG A 318 1.84 -6.69 1.76
CA ARG A 318 1.47 -8.11 1.73
C ARG A 318 1.33 -8.54 0.29
N VAL A 319 2.06 -9.56 -0.11
CA VAL A 319 1.83 -10.29 -1.36
C VAL A 319 1.04 -11.55 -1.04
N SER A 320 -0.08 -11.75 -1.72
CA SER A 320 -0.92 -12.95 -1.60
C SER A 320 -0.91 -13.73 -2.91
N LEU A 321 -0.88 -15.06 -2.82
CA LEU A 321 -1.09 -15.99 -3.94
C LEU A 321 -2.11 -17.04 -3.48
N LEU A 322 -3.25 -17.13 -4.17
CA LEU A 322 -4.26 -18.17 -3.97
C LEU A 322 -4.32 -19.04 -5.22
N SER A 323 -4.43 -20.35 -5.05
CA SER A 323 -4.54 -21.32 -6.15
C SER A 323 -5.53 -22.41 -5.79
N GLY A 324 -6.52 -22.65 -6.65
CA GLY A 324 -7.53 -23.66 -6.38
C GLY A 324 -8.64 -23.71 -7.44
N ASN A 325 -9.82 -24.18 -7.03
CA ASN A 325 -11.01 -24.10 -7.87
C ASN A 325 -11.39 -22.61 -8.09
N PRO A 326 -11.71 -22.18 -9.33
CA PRO A 326 -12.08 -20.80 -9.65
C PRO A 326 -13.12 -20.19 -8.71
N GLU A 327 -14.23 -20.88 -8.45
CA GLU A 327 -15.32 -20.36 -7.61
C GLU A 327 -14.88 -20.24 -6.14
N GLU A 328 -14.17 -21.23 -5.61
CA GLU A 328 -13.65 -21.17 -4.23
C GLU A 328 -12.62 -20.04 -4.06
N VAL A 329 -11.79 -19.77 -5.08
CA VAL A 329 -10.83 -18.66 -5.05
C VAL A 329 -11.56 -17.32 -5.02
N LYS A 330 -12.60 -17.14 -5.86
CA LYS A 330 -13.42 -15.92 -5.88
C LYS A 330 -14.13 -15.70 -4.54
N ASP A 331 -14.77 -16.73 -4.00
CA ASP A 331 -15.43 -16.68 -2.67
C ASP A 331 -14.45 -16.27 -1.56
N LEU A 332 -13.21 -16.75 -1.60
CA LEU A 332 -12.19 -16.39 -0.60
C LEU A 332 -11.71 -14.94 -0.72
N VAL A 333 -11.56 -14.41 -1.93
CA VAL A 333 -11.18 -13.01 -2.12
C VAL A 333 -12.28 -12.08 -1.61
N ASP A 334 -13.55 -12.44 -1.80
CA ASP A 334 -14.69 -11.73 -1.24
C ASP A 334 -14.67 -11.69 0.30
N ILE A 335 -14.24 -12.78 0.94
CA ILE A 335 -14.04 -12.84 2.39
C ILE A 335 -12.85 -11.97 2.84
N LEU A 336 -11.75 -11.97 2.07
CA LEU A 336 -10.53 -11.22 2.38
C LEU A 336 -10.77 -9.70 2.43
N TRP A 337 -11.59 -9.15 1.54
CA TRP A 337 -11.73 -7.70 1.37
C TRP A 337 -13.13 -7.14 1.68
N GLY A 338 -14.16 -7.98 1.68
CA GLY A 338 -15.54 -7.53 1.87
C GLY A 338 -16.09 -6.78 0.66
N TRP A 339 -17.42 -6.62 0.62
CA TRP A 339 -18.17 -6.21 -0.56
C TRP A 339 -17.86 -4.75 -0.96
N ASN A 340 -17.40 -4.55 -2.20
CA ASN A 340 -17.88 -3.59 -3.20
C ASN A 340 -17.00 -3.73 -4.46
N ASP A 341 -17.59 -4.06 -5.60
CA ASP A 341 -16.87 -4.06 -6.87
C ASP A 341 -16.73 -2.60 -7.36
N PRO A 342 -15.51 -2.05 -7.56
CA PRO A 342 -15.31 -0.70 -8.08
C PRO A 342 -15.87 -0.52 -9.48
N THR A 343 -16.17 -1.62 -10.17
CA THR A 343 -16.79 -1.64 -11.48
C THR A 343 -18.29 -1.92 -11.44
N GLU A 344 -18.87 -1.99 -10.24
CA GLU A 344 -20.32 -2.12 -10.09
C GLU A 344 -21.02 -0.92 -10.77
N GLY A 345 -21.91 -1.22 -11.72
CA GLY A 345 -22.60 -0.20 -12.51
C GLY A 345 -21.74 0.48 -13.58
N LEU A 346 -20.49 0.03 -13.80
CA LEU A 346 -19.68 0.47 -14.93
C LEU A 346 -20.37 0.04 -16.23
N SER A 347 -20.64 1.01 -17.09
CA SER A 347 -21.17 0.78 -18.43
C SER A 347 -20.20 1.33 -19.46
N PHE A 348 -19.73 0.46 -20.36
CA PHE A 348 -18.95 0.86 -21.52
C PHE A 348 -19.39 0.09 -22.76
N GLU A 349 -19.13 0.68 -23.91
CA GLU A 349 -19.34 0.09 -25.22
C GLU A 349 -17.99 -0.25 -25.86
N ARG A 350 -18.02 -1.23 -26.76
CA ARG A 350 -16.87 -1.52 -27.62
C ARG A 350 -16.70 -0.37 -28.61
N GLY A 351 -15.76 0.52 -28.34
CA GLY A 351 -15.33 1.53 -29.32
C GLY A 351 -14.47 0.91 -30.44
N GLY A 352 -14.17 1.73 -31.45
CA GLY A 352 -13.35 1.31 -32.60
C GLY A 352 -11.98 0.82 -32.18
N ASP A 353 -11.27 1.63 -31.39
CA ASP A 353 -9.98 1.28 -30.82
C ASP A 353 -10.04 1.14 -29.29
N LEU A 354 -10.47 2.17 -28.57
CA LEU A 354 -10.58 2.22 -27.10
C LEU A 354 -12.01 1.91 -26.60
N PRO A 355 -12.20 1.43 -25.35
CA PRO A 355 -13.52 1.34 -24.74
C PRO A 355 -14.16 2.72 -24.61
N ARG A 356 -15.49 2.80 -24.79
CA ARG A 356 -16.26 4.05 -24.68
C ARG A 356 -17.13 4.02 -23.45
N GLY A 357 -17.00 4.99 -22.54
CA GLY A 357 -17.78 5.00 -21.31
C GLY A 357 -17.34 6.10 -20.34
N VAL A 358 -18.04 6.17 -19.20
CA VAL A 358 -17.74 7.08 -18.10
C VAL A 358 -17.06 6.28 -16.99
N PHE A 359 -15.82 6.66 -16.67
CA PHE A 359 -15.01 6.04 -15.63
C PHE A 359 -14.95 6.97 -14.43
N LYS A 360 -15.45 6.52 -13.27
CA LYS A 360 -15.59 7.35 -12.07
C LYS A 360 -15.44 6.51 -10.80
N PRO A 361 -14.77 7.01 -9.75
CA PRO A 361 -14.71 6.29 -8.48
C PRO A 361 -16.12 6.02 -7.93
N VAL A 362 -16.35 4.82 -7.38
CA VAL A 362 -17.63 4.46 -6.74
C VAL A 362 -17.58 4.67 -5.23
N SER A 363 -16.39 4.62 -4.64
CA SER A 363 -16.27 4.79 -3.19
C SER A 363 -16.40 6.26 -2.79
N GLU A 364 -17.32 6.53 -1.86
CA GLU A 364 -17.39 7.79 -1.13
C GLU A 364 -16.29 7.88 -0.04
N ARG A 365 -14.99 7.77 -0.39
CA ARG A 365 -13.88 7.92 0.59
C ARG A 365 -13.62 9.38 0.98
N SER A 366 -14.60 10.26 0.83
CA SER A 366 -14.46 11.67 1.17
C SER A 366 -14.51 11.85 2.69
N VAL A 367 -13.46 12.45 3.26
CA VAL A 367 -13.52 12.97 4.64
C VAL A 367 -14.58 14.06 4.64
N ARG A 368 -15.59 14.03 5.53
CA ARG A 368 -16.65 15.04 5.50
C ARG A 368 -16.04 16.46 5.50
N PRO A 369 -16.55 17.42 4.71
CA PRO A 369 -15.96 18.76 4.60
C PRO A 369 -15.65 19.44 5.96
N GLY A 370 -16.53 19.30 6.95
CA GLY A 370 -16.30 19.83 8.30
C GLY A 370 -15.16 19.15 9.07
N THR A 371 -14.89 17.87 8.80
CA THR A 371 -13.79 17.13 9.43
C THR A 371 -12.42 17.62 8.93
N VAL A 372 -12.32 17.98 7.64
CA VAL A 372 -11.11 18.61 7.06
C VAL A 372 -10.73 19.86 7.85
N ILE A 373 -11.71 20.73 8.11
CA ILE A 373 -11.52 21.95 8.90
C ILE A 373 -11.05 21.62 10.32
N SER A 374 -11.69 20.65 10.99
CA SER A 374 -11.31 20.29 12.37
C SER A 374 -9.87 19.80 12.46
N MET A 375 -9.42 18.96 11.53
CA MET A 375 -8.05 18.43 11.53
C MET A 375 -7.02 19.55 11.33
N VAL A 376 -7.28 20.45 10.38
CA VAL A 376 -6.39 21.60 10.13
C VAL A 376 -6.38 22.56 11.33
N LEU A 377 -7.53 22.81 11.96
CA LEU A 377 -7.59 23.65 13.15
C LEU A 377 -6.87 23.04 14.34
N ASP A 378 -6.97 21.73 14.54
CA ASP A 378 -6.29 21.04 15.65
C ASP A 378 -4.77 21.09 15.50
N ASP A 379 -4.25 21.06 14.26
CA ASP A 379 -2.84 21.31 14.00
C ASP A 379 -2.46 22.77 14.22
N LEU A 380 -3.20 23.72 13.64
CA LEU A 380 -2.90 25.14 13.79
C LEU A 380 -2.97 25.63 15.25
N ARG A 381 -3.84 25.04 16.07
CA ARG A 381 -3.96 25.36 17.51
C ARG A 381 -2.74 24.97 18.33
N LYS A 382 -1.84 24.13 17.80
CA LYS A 382 -0.56 23.80 18.45
C LYS A 382 0.39 25.00 18.43
N ASP A 383 0.31 25.81 17.37
CA ASP A 383 1.26 26.89 17.09
C ASP A 383 0.64 28.30 17.21
N PHE A 384 -0.69 28.42 17.10
CA PHE A 384 -1.42 29.69 17.11
C PHE A 384 -2.57 29.72 18.11
N ASN A 385 -2.75 30.85 18.78
CA ASN A 385 -3.89 31.08 19.66
C ASN A 385 -5.12 31.51 18.84
N ILE A 386 -5.82 30.51 18.29
CA ILE A 386 -6.98 30.72 17.41
C ILE A 386 -8.26 30.93 18.20
N THR A 387 -8.98 31.99 17.88
CA THR A 387 -10.33 32.27 18.39
C THR A 387 -11.33 32.23 17.25
N THR A 388 -12.49 31.59 17.47
CA THR A 388 -13.62 31.63 16.53
C THR A 388 -14.28 33.00 16.63
N ASP A 389 -14.35 33.73 15.51
CA ASP A 389 -14.90 35.09 15.49
C ASP A 389 -15.46 35.43 14.10
N PHE A 390 -16.26 36.50 14.02
CA PHE A 390 -16.65 37.11 12.76
C PHE A 390 -15.47 37.90 12.18
N VAL A 391 -15.17 37.65 10.91
CA VAL A 391 -14.07 38.29 10.17
C VAL A 391 -14.62 39.22 9.11
N ASP A 392 -13.90 40.30 8.80
CA ASP A 392 -14.26 41.22 7.72
C ASP A 392 -13.66 40.72 6.39
N ILE A 393 -14.10 39.53 5.98
CA ILE A 393 -13.79 38.86 4.71
C ILE A 393 -15.14 38.46 4.08
N PRO A 394 -15.43 38.81 2.81
CA PRO A 394 -16.70 38.47 2.19
C PRO A 394 -16.96 36.97 2.15
N GLU A 395 -18.17 36.55 2.54
CA GLU A 395 -18.59 35.16 2.44
C GLU A 395 -18.74 34.73 0.97
N VAL A 396 -18.38 33.47 0.67
CA VAL A 396 -18.60 32.82 -0.62
C VAL A 396 -19.10 31.39 -0.41
N PRO A 397 -19.84 30.81 -1.38
CA PRO A 397 -20.38 29.46 -1.25
C PRO A 397 -19.27 28.43 -0.98
N ALA A 398 -19.41 27.60 0.05
CA ALA A 398 -18.48 26.52 0.35
C ALA A 398 -19.22 25.32 0.97
N ALA A 399 -18.70 24.10 0.81
CA ALA A 399 -19.31 22.89 1.37
C ALA A 399 -19.19 22.84 2.91
N ALA A 400 -18.11 23.40 3.44
CA ALA A 400 -17.96 23.75 4.85
C ALA A 400 -17.07 24.97 4.97
N TRP A 401 -17.21 25.73 6.05
CA TRP A 401 -16.38 26.89 6.30
C TRP A 401 -16.13 27.12 7.79
N TYR A 402 -15.07 27.85 8.09
CA TYR A 402 -14.72 28.32 9.41
C TYR A 402 -14.08 29.70 9.32
N THR A 403 -14.44 30.58 10.26
CA THR A 403 -13.86 31.91 10.42
C THR A 403 -13.14 32.00 11.76
N GLY A 404 -11.99 32.67 11.79
CA GLY A 404 -11.25 32.85 13.02
C GLY A 404 -10.25 34.00 12.98
N ARG A 405 -9.69 34.29 14.15
CA ARG A 405 -8.65 35.29 14.36
C ARG A 405 -7.47 34.69 15.10
N THR A 406 -6.26 35.14 14.75
CA THR A 406 -5.03 34.89 15.50
C THR A 406 -4.15 36.14 15.49
N GLY A 407 -4.04 36.80 16.64
CA GLY A 407 -3.37 38.10 16.72
C GLY A 407 -4.09 39.18 15.91
N ASP A 408 -3.38 39.83 15.00
CA ASP A 408 -3.88 40.85 14.06
C ASP A 408 -4.38 40.26 12.72
N VAL A 409 -4.41 38.92 12.61
CA VAL A 409 -4.81 38.21 11.39
C VAL A 409 -6.24 37.70 11.51
N GLU A 410 -7.04 37.98 10.48
CA GLU A 410 -8.35 37.38 10.27
C GLU A 410 -8.25 36.33 9.16
N PHE A 411 -8.93 35.20 9.30
CA PHE A 411 -8.89 34.16 8.26
C PHE A 411 -10.21 33.41 8.09
N MET A 412 -10.38 32.85 6.89
CA MET A 412 -11.40 31.87 6.55
C MET A 412 -10.74 30.59 6.05
N LEU A 413 -11.26 29.45 6.48
CA LEU A 413 -11.03 28.15 5.89
C LEU A 413 -12.30 27.74 5.16
N LEU A 414 -12.21 27.46 3.86
CA LEU A 414 -13.35 27.16 2.99
C LEU A 414 -13.08 25.84 2.27
N VAL A 415 -14.00 24.89 2.36
CA VAL A 415 -13.82 23.55 1.78
C VAL A 415 -14.67 23.39 0.53
N TYR A 416 -14.04 22.93 -0.55
CA TYR A 416 -14.64 22.72 -1.85
C TYR A 416 -14.47 21.27 -2.33
N PRO A 417 -15.48 20.71 -3.01
CA PRO A 417 -15.42 19.34 -3.51
C PRO A 417 -14.50 19.17 -4.73
N ASN A 418 -14.26 20.22 -5.51
CA ASN A 418 -13.41 20.19 -6.71
C ASN A 418 -12.88 21.58 -7.08
N ALA A 419 -11.94 21.64 -8.04
CA ALA A 419 -11.34 22.88 -8.51
C ALA A 419 -12.37 23.83 -9.12
N THR A 420 -13.35 23.33 -9.86
CA THR A 420 -14.39 24.16 -10.51
C THR A 420 -15.19 24.94 -9.48
N ALA A 421 -15.63 24.27 -8.40
CA ALA A 421 -16.34 24.90 -7.30
C ALA A 421 -15.47 25.95 -6.60
N TYR A 422 -14.19 25.64 -6.37
CA TYR A 422 -13.24 26.60 -5.81
C TYR A 422 -13.05 27.83 -6.72
N LEU A 423 -12.76 27.63 -8.01
CA LEU A 423 -12.51 28.71 -8.96
C LEU A 423 -13.73 29.62 -9.12
N THR A 424 -14.93 29.03 -9.15
CA THR A 424 -16.20 29.78 -9.17
C THR A 424 -16.34 30.67 -7.92
N ALA A 425 -16.05 30.11 -6.74
CA ALA A 425 -16.11 30.89 -5.50
C ALA A 425 -14.99 31.93 -5.39
N LEU A 426 -13.81 31.67 -5.96
CA LEU A 426 -12.70 32.61 -6.03
C LEU A 426 -13.05 33.81 -6.95
N ASP A 427 -13.75 33.56 -8.06
CA ASP A 427 -14.29 34.61 -8.93
C ASP A 427 -15.34 35.45 -8.20
N GLU A 428 -16.28 34.82 -7.49
CA GLU A 428 -17.27 35.54 -6.68
C GLU A 428 -16.60 36.37 -5.56
N LEU A 429 -15.60 35.82 -4.86
CA LEU A 429 -14.82 36.55 -3.86
C LEU A 429 -14.15 37.77 -4.49
N THR A 430 -13.61 37.60 -5.69
CA THR A 430 -12.94 38.68 -6.43
C THR A 430 -13.91 39.80 -6.77
N GLU A 431 -15.10 39.47 -7.30
CA GLU A 431 -16.13 40.46 -7.60
C GLU A 431 -16.56 41.24 -6.35
N LYS A 432 -16.77 40.55 -5.22
CA LYS A 432 -17.14 41.17 -3.94
C LYS A 432 -16.04 42.09 -3.40
N LEU A 433 -14.79 41.66 -3.47
CA LEU A 433 -13.65 42.47 -3.02
C LEU A 433 -13.46 43.71 -3.90
N LEU A 434 -13.52 43.57 -5.22
CA LEU A 434 -13.43 44.70 -6.15
C LEU A 434 -14.57 45.70 -5.92
N ALA A 435 -15.81 45.22 -5.75
CA ALA A 435 -16.96 46.07 -5.40
C ALA A 435 -16.79 46.78 -4.04
N GLY A 436 -16.07 46.15 -3.11
CA GLY A 436 -15.69 46.70 -1.81
C GLY A 436 -14.48 47.65 -1.83
N GLY A 437 -13.97 48.01 -3.02
CA GLY A 437 -12.85 48.94 -3.17
C GLY A 437 -11.46 48.33 -2.93
N TRP A 438 -11.34 47.00 -2.96
CA TRP A 438 -10.05 46.33 -2.96
C TRP A 438 -9.44 46.33 -4.36
N GLU A 439 -8.12 46.46 -4.44
CA GLU A 439 -7.36 46.38 -5.70
C GLU A 439 -6.60 45.06 -5.77
N ARG A 440 -6.65 44.37 -6.91
CA ARG A 440 -5.88 43.14 -7.14
C ARG A 440 -4.42 43.48 -7.43
N THR A 441 -3.50 42.79 -6.76
CA THR A 441 -2.05 43.08 -6.83
C THR A 441 -1.19 41.93 -7.35
N ASP A 442 -1.76 40.73 -7.53
CA ASP A 442 -1.05 39.62 -8.17
C ASP A 442 -0.99 39.77 -9.71
N ASP A 443 0.00 39.13 -10.34
CA ASP A 443 0.23 39.18 -11.79
C ASP A 443 -0.63 38.18 -12.59
N GLY A 444 -1.52 37.46 -11.91
CA GLY A 444 -2.41 36.46 -12.50
C GLY A 444 -1.73 35.19 -12.99
N ARG A 445 -0.44 34.97 -12.72
CA ARG A 445 0.27 33.75 -13.17
C ARG A 445 -0.14 32.50 -12.42
N GLU A 446 -0.51 32.63 -11.15
CA GLU A 446 -0.97 31.53 -10.31
C GLU A 446 -2.51 31.53 -10.28
N PRO A 447 -3.20 30.68 -11.06
CA PRO A 447 -4.66 30.70 -11.15
C PRO A 447 -5.34 30.32 -9.83
N TYR A 448 -4.62 29.68 -8.91
CA TYR A 448 -5.14 29.17 -7.64
C TYR A 448 -4.88 30.10 -6.45
N ALA A 449 -4.27 31.27 -6.69
CA ALA A 449 -4.01 32.28 -5.68
C ALA A 449 -4.45 33.66 -6.16
N ARG A 450 -4.98 34.49 -5.28
CA ARG A 450 -5.24 35.91 -5.57
C ARG A 450 -4.88 36.76 -4.37
N THR A 451 -4.27 37.91 -4.63
CA THR A 451 -3.91 38.87 -3.58
C THR A 451 -4.49 40.23 -3.89
N PHE A 452 -5.07 40.85 -2.86
CA PHE A 452 -5.73 42.14 -2.91
C PHE A 452 -5.21 43.06 -1.82
N THR A 453 -5.25 44.37 -2.07
CA THR A 453 -4.92 45.41 -1.10
C THR A 453 -6.03 46.45 -1.01
N ARG A 454 -6.30 46.93 0.20
CA ARG A 454 -7.14 48.11 0.44
C ARG A 454 -6.61 48.84 1.66
N ASP A 455 -6.36 50.13 1.53
CA ASP A 455 -5.76 50.96 2.57
C ASP A 455 -4.45 50.35 3.13
N ALA A 456 -4.45 50.01 4.43
CA ALA A 456 -3.34 49.39 5.12
C ALA A 456 -3.46 47.86 5.22
N ASP A 457 -4.46 47.25 4.58
CA ASP A 457 -4.73 45.81 4.66
C ASP A 457 -4.40 45.07 3.37
N THR A 458 -4.14 43.77 3.53
CA THR A 458 -3.90 42.78 2.48
C THR A 458 -4.83 41.60 2.69
N ILE A 459 -5.45 41.12 1.61
CA ILE A 459 -6.18 39.83 1.58
C ILE A 459 -5.49 38.92 0.59
N THR A 460 -5.14 37.72 1.04
CA THR A 460 -4.61 36.66 0.17
C THR A 460 -5.52 35.45 0.26
N ALA A 461 -6.04 35.01 -0.88
CA ALA A 461 -6.73 33.74 -1.04
C ALA A 461 -5.79 32.74 -1.73
N PHE A 462 -5.67 31.55 -1.17
CA PHE A 462 -4.87 30.45 -1.71
C PHE A 462 -5.59 29.14 -1.45
N VAL A 463 -5.44 28.14 -2.33
CA VAL A 463 -6.04 26.82 -2.12
C VAL A 463 -4.98 25.74 -2.05
N GLN A 464 -5.25 24.76 -1.18
CA GLN A 464 -4.48 23.54 -1.05
C GLN A 464 -5.38 22.35 -1.19
N TYR A 465 -4.83 21.26 -1.71
CA TYR A 465 -5.51 19.98 -1.67
C TYR A 465 -5.19 19.26 -0.35
N ARG A 466 -6.21 18.96 0.47
CA ARG A 466 -6.06 18.23 1.74
C ARG A 466 -7.24 17.31 1.97
N TYR A 467 -6.97 16.08 2.44
CA TYR A 467 -7.98 15.14 2.91
C TYR A 467 -9.17 15.00 1.94
N ASN A 468 -8.87 14.82 0.67
CA ASN A 468 -9.82 14.65 -0.42
C ASN A 468 -10.63 15.90 -0.81
N HIS A 469 -10.20 17.10 -0.41
CA HIS A 469 -10.89 18.36 -0.69
C HIS A 469 -9.93 19.49 -1.08
N TYR A 470 -10.47 20.49 -1.76
CA TYR A 470 -9.82 21.79 -1.93
C TYR A 470 -10.12 22.67 -0.72
N LEU A 471 -9.11 22.91 0.11
CA LEU A 471 -9.17 23.82 1.24
C LEU A 471 -8.63 25.19 0.81
N ALA A 472 -9.53 26.15 0.60
CA ALA A 472 -9.13 27.53 0.42
C ALA A 472 -8.89 28.20 1.77
N VAL A 473 -7.75 28.86 1.85
CA VAL A 473 -7.25 29.63 2.98
C VAL A 473 -7.29 31.09 2.54
N VAL A 474 -8.21 31.85 3.11
CA VAL A 474 -8.33 33.29 2.86
C VAL A 474 -7.84 34.01 4.10
N VAL A 475 -6.78 34.80 3.98
CA VAL A 475 -6.15 35.49 5.10
C VAL A 475 -6.18 36.99 4.83
N LYS A 476 -6.76 37.73 5.76
CA LYS A 476 -6.69 39.19 5.84
C LYS A 476 -5.71 39.59 6.94
N LYS A 477 -4.76 40.45 6.61
CA LYS A 477 -3.82 41.01 7.59
C LYS A 477 -3.40 42.42 7.24
N PRO A 478 -2.97 43.23 8.22
CA PRO A 478 -2.31 44.50 7.96
C PRO A 478 -1.07 44.31 7.08
N ARG A 479 -0.82 45.23 6.15
CA ARG A 479 0.30 45.22 5.19
C ARG A 479 1.67 45.15 5.86
N TYR A 480 1.78 45.64 7.10
CA TYR A 480 2.98 45.63 7.92
C TYR A 480 2.98 44.54 9.00
N SER A 481 2.01 43.62 8.97
CA SER A 481 1.94 42.51 9.92
C SER A 481 3.12 41.58 9.74
N THR A 482 3.78 41.25 10.85
CA THR A 482 4.87 40.25 10.91
C THR A 482 4.35 38.83 11.13
N SER A 483 3.03 38.62 11.05
CA SER A 483 2.45 37.29 11.23
C SER A 483 2.77 36.38 10.06
N ASP A 484 3.39 35.24 10.38
CA ASP A 484 3.71 34.15 9.46
C ASP A 484 2.55 33.18 9.26
N PHE A 485 1.37 33.44 9.83
CA PHE A 485 0.22 32.52 9.80
C PHE A 485 -0.10 31.99 8.39
N PHE A 486 -0.18 32.87 7.39
CA PHE A 486 -0.42 32.45 6.00
C PHE A 486 0.66 31.47 5.51
N TRP A 487 1.94 31.80 5.67
CA TRP A 487 3.05 30.97 5.22
C TRP A 487 3.18 29.68 6.03
N HIS A 488 2.79 29.70 7.30
CA HIS A 488 2.74 28.50 8.12
C HIS A 488 1.64 27.57 7.63
N VAL A 489 0.40 28.05 7.46
CA VAL A 489 -0.71 27.24 6.92
C VAL A 489 -0.33 26.69 5.54
N VAL A 490 0.29 27.52 4.70
CA VAL A 490 0.76 27.09 3.38
C VAL A 490 1.88 26.03 3.49
N GLY A 491 2.84 26.21 4.39
CA GLY A 491 4.00 25.35 4.54
C GLY A 491 3.74 24.04 5.30
N THR A 492 2.69 23.95 6.11
CA THR A 492 2.37 22.76 6.93
C THR A 492 1.34 21.82 6.31
N GLY A 493 0.95 21.98 5.05
CA GLY A 493 0.23 20.87 4.41
C GLY A 493 -0.26 21.09 3.00
N GLY A 494 -0.80 19.99 2.46
CA GLY A 494 -1.46 19.86 1.16
C GLY A 494 -0.59 20.13 -0.06
N ALA A 495 -0.81 19.39 -1.15
CA ALA A 495 -0.20 19.77 -2.43
C ALA A 495 -0.92 21.00 -2.99
N SER A 496 -0.17 22.02 -3.39
CA SER A 496 -0.76 23.11 -4.16
C SER A 496 -1.12 22.62 -5.58
N PRO A 497 -2.18 23.16 -6.20
CA PRO A 497 -2.44 22.86 -7.61
C PRO A 497 -1.28 23.27 -8.53
N GLY A 498 -0.50 24.28 -8.15
CA GLY A 498 0.76 24.64 -8.81
C GLY A 498 1.84 23.56 -8.70
N GLU A 499 1.96 22.86 -7.56
CA GLU A 499 2.86 21.71 -7.38
C GLU A 499 2.36 20.46 -8.11
N LEU A 500 1.04 20.25 -8.16
CA LEU A 500 0.41 19.25 -9.03
C LEU A 500 0.78 19.46 -10.51
N LEU A 501 0.84 20.73 -10.92
CA LEU A 501 1.27 21.18 -12.25
C LEU A 501 2.80 21.25 -12.42
N SER A 502 3.56 21.31 -11.32
CA SER A 502 5.03 21.31 -11.30
C SER A 502 5.61 19.90 -11.36
N PHE A 503 4.82 18.92 -11.78
CA PHE A 503 5.26 17.69 -12.42
C PHE A 503 6.10 18.06 -13.66
N GLY A 504 7.29 18.62 -13.41
CA GLY A 504 7.97 19.63 -14.23
C GLY A 504 8.53 19.16 -15.56
N LYS A 505 8.25 17.90 -15.93
CA LYS A 505 8.48 17.34 -17.26
C LYS A 505 7.14 17.11 -17.99
N LEU A 506 6.18 16.40 -17.39
CA LEU A 506 4.87 16.07 -18.02
C LEU A 506 4.09 17.28 -18.55
N ARG A 507 4.05 18.41 -17.83
CA ARG A 507 3.34 19.62 -18.31
C ARG A 507 3.95 20.20 -19.59
N ASN A 508 5.26 20.06 -19.75
CA ASN A 508 5.99 20.51 -20.94
C ASN A 508 5.96 19.45 -22.05
N ASP A 509 5.79 18.19 -21.68
CA ASP A 509 5.76 17.07 -22.61
C ASP A 509 4.38 16.84 -23.22
N VAL A 510 3.29 17.26 -22.58
CA VAL A 510 1.92 17.05 -23.08
C VAL A 510 1.37 18.31 -23.73
N LYS A 511 1.11 18.28 -25.04
CA LYS A 511 0.47 19.38 -25.78
C LYS A 511 -1.05 19.36 -25.60
N PRO A 512 -1.71 20.37 -24.98
CA PRO A 512 -3.13 20.33 -24.65
C PRO A 512 -4.03 19.97 -25.84
N TRP A 513 -4.78 18.87 -25.73
CA TRP A 513 -5.77 18.43 -26.71
C TRP A 513 -6.76 17.48 -26.06
N ASN A 514 -8.07 17.79 -26.17
CA ASN A 514 -9.17 16.98 -25.63
C ASN A 514 -9.50 15.75 -26.47
N TRP A 515 -8.53 14.84 -26.62
CA TRP A 515 -8.68 13.64 -27.43
C TRP A 515 -9.55 12.56 -26.76
N THR A 516 -9.59 12.51 -25.42
CA THR A 516 -10.35 11.47 -24.71
C THR A 516 -11.85 11.62 -24.96
N ALA A 517 -12.38 12.84 -24.97
CA ALA A 517 -13.77 13.12 -25.32
C ALA A 517 -14.12 12.75 -26.77
N GLU A 518 -13.20 12.97 -27.72
CA GLU A 518 -13.39 12.58 -29.13
C GLU A 518 -13.48 11.06 -29.31
N GLU A 519 -12.73 10.31 -28.51
CA GLU A 519 -12.75 8.84 -28.54
C GLU A 519 -13.89 8.22 -27.73
N GLY A 520 -14.60 9.01 -26.91
CA GLY A 520 -15.69 8.58 -26.03
C GLY A 520 -15.22 8.01 -24.68
N LEU A 521 -14.01 8.37 -24.25
CA LEU A 521 -13.45 8.08 -22.92
C LEU A 521 -13.70 9.27 -22.00
N GLU A 522 -14.70 9.16 -21.13
CA GLU A 522 -15.02 10.20 -20.16
C GLU A 522 -14.54 9.79 -18.76
N PHE A 523 -13.93 10.74 -18.04
CA PHE A 523 -13.46 10.55 -16.67
C PHE A 523 -14.23 11.50 -15.75
N ASP A 524 -14.54 11.06 -14.53
CA ASP A 524 -15.19 11.88 -13.51
C ASP A 524 -14.57 11.61 -12.13
N GLY A 525 -14.74 12.54 -11.19
CA GLY A 525 -14.20 12.45 -9.83
C GLY A 525 -12.71 12.81 -9.69
N TYR A 526 -12.06 13.26 -10.77
CA TYR A 526 -10.68 13.75 -10.72
C TYR A 526 -10.60 15.19 -10.19
N ILE A 527 -9.50 15.46 -9.48
CA ILE A 527 -9.08 16.76 -8.95
C ILE A 527 -8.63 17.67 -10.09
N TYR A 528 -7.82 17.11 -11.00
CA TYR A 528 -7.20 17.80 -12.12
C TYR A 528 -6.95 16.81 -13.27
N LYS A 529 -7.06 17.29 -14.52
CA LYS A 529 -6.82 16.50 -15.73
C LYS A 529 -5.91 17.28 -16.68
N LEU A 530 -4.93 16.59 -17.24
CA LEU A 530 -4.10 17.05 -18.34
C LEU A 530 -4.19 16.03 -19.47
N GLU A 531 -4.39 16.48 -20.70
CA GLU A 531 -4.47 15.59 -21.86
C GLU A 531 -3.86 16.22 -23.10
N GLY A 532 -3.30 15.38 -23.97
CA GLY A 532 -2.54 15.84 -25.13
C GLY A 532 -1.69 14.77 -25.79
N ASN A 533 -0.72 15.21 -26.60
CA ASN A 533 0.32 14.32 -27.14
C ASN A 533 1.62 14.49 -26.37
N THR A 534 2.31 13.39 -26.09
CA THR A 534 3.67 13.40 -25.53
C THR A 534 4.68 13.96 -26.53
N SER A 535 5.66 14.71 -26.02
CA SER A 535 6.79 15.26 -26.77
C SER A 535 7.69 14.14 -27.26
N SER A 536 7.96 13.17 -26.39
CA SER A 536 8.71 11.95 -26.62
C SER A 536 7.77 10.82 -27.06
N GLY A 537 8.05 10.18 -28.20
CA GLY A 537 7.27 9.04 -28.70
C GLY A 537 5.95 9.41 -29.40
N GLY A 538 5.33 10.55 -29.07
CA GLY A 538 4.13 11.06 -29.75
C GLY A 538 2.85 10.30 -29.42
N ALA A 539 2.82 9.53 -28.32
CA ALA A 539 1.61 8.89 -27.85
C ALA A 539 0.61 9.94 -27.35
N ARG A 540 -0.69 9.65 -27.48
CA ARG A 540 -1.73 10.42 -26.79
C ARG A 540 -1.66 10.08 -25.31
N ALA A 541 -1.78 11.08 -24.45
CA ALA A 541 -1.70 10.96 -23.01
C ALA A 541 -2.91 11.61 -22.34
N ALA A 542 -3.41 10.99 -21.29
CA ALA A 542 -4.30 11.58 -20.30
C ALA A 542 -3.72 11.32 -18.91
N VAL A 543 -3.54 12.37 -18.12
CA VAL A 543 -3.01 12.35 -16.75
C VAL A 543 -4.08 12.91 -15.84
N LEU A 544 -4.55 12.10 -14.92
CA LEU A 544 -5.70 12.37 -14.06
C LEU A 544 -5.24 12.28 -12.60
N PHE A 545 -5.52 13.32 -11.83
CA PHE A 545 -5.17 13.37 -10.41
C PHE A 545 -6.42 13.06 -9.61
N TYR A 546 -6.37 12.04 -8.75
CA TYR A 546 -7.47 11.60 -7.93
C TYR A 546 -7.14 11.70 -6.44
N PRO A 547 -8.16 11.82 -5.57
CA PRO A 547 -7.99 11.64 -4.14
C PRO A 547 -7.36 10.27 -3.81
N TYR A 548 -6.58 10.17 -2.73
CA TYR A 548 -5.88 8.93 -2.36
C TYR A 548 -6.80 7.70 -2.38
N GLY A 549 -6.40 6.69 -3.13
CA GLY A 549 -7.12 5.42 -3.29
C GLY A 549 -8.25 5.44 -4.32
N LEU A 550 -8.71 6.60 -4.80
CA LEU A 550 -9.79 6.69 -5.79
C LEU A 550 -9.28 6.55 -7.23
N GLY A 551 -8.04 6.93 -7.52
CA GLY A 551 -7.46 6.73 -8.85
C GLY A 551 -7.30 5.26 -9.17
N ARG A 552 -7.07 4.42 -8.15
CA ARG A 552 -7.05 2.95 -8.30
C ARG A 552 -8.38 2.35 -8.75
N GLU A 553 -9.50 2.90 -8.31
CA GLU A 553 -10.82 2.40 -8.75
C GLU A 553 -11.00 2.64 -10.25
N VAL A 554 -10.65 3.83 -10.72
CA VAL A 554 -10.70 4.19 -12.14
C VAL A 554 -9.71 3.37 -12.95
N TYR A 555 -8.52 3.09 -12.41
CA TYR A 555 -7.53 2.19 -13.03
C TYR A 555 -8.14 0.79 -13.28
N LEU A 556 -8.81 0.22 -12.28
CA LEU A 556 -9.42 -1.11 -12.40
C LEU A 556 -10.61 -1.12 -13.35
N GLN A 557 -11.42 -0.06 -13.36
CA GLN A 557 -12.48 0.10 -14.36
C GLN A 557 -11.92 0.14 -15.79
N LEU A 558 -10.81 0.88 -16.01
CA LEU A 558 -10.13 0.91 -17.31
C LEU A 558 -9.59 -0.47 -17.68
N LYS A 559 -8.91 -1.15 -16.74
CA LYS A 559 -8.40 -2.50 -16.92
C LYS A 559 -9.51 -3.46 -17.37
N LYS A 560 -10.63 -3.51 -16.63
CA LYS A 560 -11.82 -4.29 -16.98
C LYS A 560 -12.29 -3.99 -18.39
N ALA A 561 -12.46 -2.71 -18.70
CA ALA A 561 -12.94 -2.29 -20.01
C ALA A 561 -11.97 -2.68 -21.15
N PHE A 562 -10.66 -2.67 -20.92
CA PHE A 562 -9.68 -3.17 -21.89
C PHE A 562 -9.82 -4.68 -22.11
N LEU A 563 -9.82 -5.47 -21.02
CA LEU A 563 -9.93 -6.93 -21.08
C LEU A 563 -11.23 -7.37 -21.79
N GLU A 564 -12.38 -6.85 -21.36
CA GLU A 564 -13.68 -7.20 -21.94
C GLU A 564 -13.86 -6.74 -23.40
N THR A 565 -13.17 -5.66 -23.81
CA THR A 565 -13.20 -5.22 -25.22
C THR A 565 -12.18 -5.93 -26.11
N GLY A 566 -11.54 -6.99 -25.60
CA GLY A 566 -10.66 -7.88 -26.35
C GLY A 566 -9.26 -7.33 -26.57
N TRP A 567 -8.80 -6.44 -25.68
CA TRP A 567 -7.38 -6.11 -25.60
C TRP A 567 -6.63 -7.22 -24.87
N ILE A 568 -5.41 -7.49 -25.31
CA ILE A 568 -4.57 -8.51 -24.69
C ILE A 568 -3.54 -7.80 -23.82
N GLU A 569 -3.51 -8.13 -22.54
CA GLU A 569 -2.48 -7.66 -21.64
C GLU A 569 -1.12 -8.27 -22.00
N ARG A 570 -0.08 -7.44 -21.98
CA ARG A 570 1.29 -7.80 -22.37
C ARG A 570 2.27 -7.39 -21.30
N ASP A 571 3.35 -8.16 -21.24
CA ASP A 571 4.49 -7.87 -20.39
C ASP A 571 5.09 -6.50 -20.76
N TYR A 572 5.24 -5.64 -19.75
CA TYR A 572 5.94 -4.38 -19.89
C TYR A 572 7.12 -4.30 -18.93
N VAL A 573 8.23 -3.80 -19.48
CA VAL A 573 9.53 -3.67 -18.84
C VAL A 573 9.39 -2.90 -17.53
N GLU A 574 10.02 -3.41 -16.47
CA GLU A 574 10.14 -2.78 -15.17
C GLU A 574 10.50 -1.29 -15.31
N LEU A 575 9.54 -0.42 -15.00
CA LEU A 575 9.81 0.98 -14.79
C LEU A 575 10.39 1.12 -13.38
N SER A 576 11.65 1.51 -13.30
CA SER A 576 12.30 1.80 -12.03
C SER A 576 11.54 2.93 -11.32
N SER A 577 11.18 2.69 -10.05
CA SER A 577 10.59 3.70 -9.18
C SER A 577 11.63 4.80 -8.92
N HIS A 578 11.71 5.80 -9.81
CA HIS A 578 12.82 6.75 -9.85
C HIS A 578 12.59 8.10 -9.16
N ASP A 579 11.51 8.29 -8.39
CA ASP A 579 11.27 9.55 -7.67
C ASP A 579 10.81 9.29 -6.23
N GLU A 580 11.48 9.91 -5.24
CA GLU A 580 11.09 9.87 -3.83
C GLU A 580 9.65 10.35 -3.61
N ARG A 581 9.13 11.18 -4.53
CA ARG A 581 7.81 11.81 -4.45
C ARG A 581 6.69 11.03 -5.16
N ARG A 582 7.00 10.28 -6.23
CA ARG A 582 6.02 9.49 -7.02
C ARG A 582 6.28 8.00 -6.86
N ARG A 583 5.29 7.29 -6.33
CA ARG A 583 5.39 5.87 -6.04
C ARG A 583 4.40 5.08 -6.88
N LEU A 584 4.90 4.42 -7.91
CA LEU A 584 4.10 3.56 -8.78
C LEU A 584 3.36 2.49 -7.96
N ALA A 585 2.04 2.46 -8.08
CA ALA A 585 1.18 1.49 -7.40
C ALA A 585 0.90 0.29 -8.33
N ALA A 586 0.37 0.54 -9.52
CA ALA A 586 0.10 -0.49 -10.53
C ALA A 586 0.27 0.08 -11.95
N ASN A 587 0.59 -0.78 -12.90
CA ASN A 587 0.68 -0.42 -14.31
C ASN A 587 0.51 -1.65 -15.20
N ASP A 588 -0.24 -1.50 -16.29
CA ASP A 588 -0.51 -2.56 -17.25
C ASP A 588 -0.37 -2.03 -18.68
N LEU A 589 0.07 -2.90 -19.60
CA LEU A 589 0.17 -2.62 -21.03
C LEU A 589 -0.78 -3.53 -21.80
N PHE A 590 -1.68 -2.93 -22.54
CA PHE A 590 -2.64 -3.61 -23.40
C PHE A 590 -2.26 -3.44 -24.86
N GLU A 591 -2.36 -4.49 -25.66
CA GLU A 591 -2.14 -4.46 -27.11
C GLU A 591 -3.35 -4.99 -27.89
N LYS A 592 -3.74 -4.29 -28.96
CA LYS A 592 -4.82 -4.69 -29.85
C LYS A 592 -4.64 -4.09 -31.24
N SER A 593 -4.72 -4.91 -32.28
CA SER A 593 -4.69 -4.47 -33.70
C SER A 593 -3.54 -3.51 -34.06
N GLY A 594 -2.33 -3.73 -33.52
CA GLY A 594 -1.15 -2.89 -33.77
C GLY A 594 -1.08 -1.60 -32.93
N LYS A 595 -2.12 -1.33 -32.13
CA LYS A 595 -2.14 -0.28 -31.11
C LYS A 595 -1.75 -0.82 -29.74
N ALA A 596 -1.32 0.09 -28.88
CA ALA A 596 -1.06 -0.15 -27.48
C ALA A 596 -1.79 0.89 -26.62
N ALA A 597 -2.20 0.46 -25.43
CA ALA A 597 -2.68 1.32 -24.36
C ALA A 597 -1.89 0.98 -23.10
N TYR A 598 -1.25 1.97 -22.49
CA TYR A 598 -0.58 1.82 -21.20
C TYR A 598 -1.40 2.56 -20.16
N ILE A 599 -1.76 1.87 -19.08
CA ILE A 599 -2.38 2.49 -17.92
C ILE A 599 -1.46 2.35 -16.72
N GLU A 600 -1.48 3.37 -15.89
CA GLU A 600 -0.70 3.43 -14.67
C GLU A 600 -1.51 4.14 -13.60
N VAL A 601 -1.36 3.70 -12.36
CA VAL A 601 -1.67 4.50 -11.18
C VAL A 601 -0.44 4.59 -10.26
N SER A 602 -0.08 5.82 -9.90
CA SER A 602 0.98 6.17 -8.95
C SER A 602 0.38 6.85 -7.72
N THR A 603 1.04 6.76 -6.57
CA THR A 603 0.72 7.51 -5.35
C THR A 603 1.70 8.66 -5.15
N TYR A 604 1.18 9.84 -4.81
CA TYR A 604 1.94 11.06 -4.55
C TYR A 604 1.39 11.72 -3.28
N GLY A 605 2.07 11.55 -2.16
CA GLY A 605 1.53 11.95 -0.86
C GLY A 605 0.15 11.31 -0.61
N ASP A 606 -0.86 12.16 -0.52
CA ASP A 606 -2.28 11.87 -0.29
C ASP A 606 -3.13 11.94 -1.59
N MET A 607 -2.51 11.68 -2.74
CA MET A 607 -3.18 11.62 -4.05
C MET A 607 -2.76 10.40 -4.87
N ASP A 608 -3.67 9.98 -5.75
CA ASP A 608 -3.37 9.04 -6.83
C ASP A 608 -3.20 9.81 -8.15
N VAL A 609 -2.22 9.43 -8.97
CA VAL A 609 -2.01 9.95 -10.32
C VAL A 609 -2.22 8.81 -11.29
N LEU A 610 -3.31 8.86 -12.06
CA LEU A 610 -3.62 7.89 -13.11
C LEU A 610 -3.11 8.43 -14.46
N ILE A 611 -2.34 7.62 -15.18
CA ILE A 611 -1.85 7.94 -16.52
C ILE A 611 -2.41 6.92 -17.50
N LEU A 612 -2.96 7.40 -18.61
CA LEU A 612 -3.33 6.61 -19.78
C LEU A 612 -2.51 7.11 -20.97
N LEU A 613 -1.76 6.22 -21.61
CA LEU A 613 -1.10 6.45 -22.90
C LEU A 613 -1.74 5.58 -23.97
N TYR A 614 -1.93 6.13 -25.15
CA TYR A 614 -2.53 5.43 -26.28
C TYR A 614 -1.85 5.80 -27.60
N GLY A 615 -1.59 4.80 -28.45
CA GLY A 615 -0.98 5.02 -29.76
C GLY A 615 -0.43 3.74 -30.37
N ASP A 616 0.53 3.89 -31.28
CA ASP A 616 1.28 2.75 -31.80
C ASP A 616 2.19 2.17 -30.71
N ARG A 617 2.44 0.86 -30.76
CA ARG A 617 3.21 0.14 -29.73
C ARG A 617 4.53 0.82 -29.37
N SER A 618 5.35 1.17 -30.37
CA SER A 618 6.64 1.82 -30.14
C SER A 618 6.50 3.20 -29.50
N SER A 619 5.52 4.00 -29.95
CA SER A 619 5.23 5.32 -29.41
C SER A 619 4.83 5.25 -27.94
N VAL A 620 3.97 4.30 -27.57
CA VAL A 620 3.53 4.12 -26.17
C VAL A 620 4.69 3.69 -25.29
N LYS A 621 5.53 2.73 -25.72
CA LYS A 621 6.69 2.30 -24.94
C LYS A 621 7.71 3.42 -24.70
N ILE A 622 8.08 4.15 -25.76
CA ILE A 622 9.01 5.29 -25.66
C ILE A 622 8.42 6.38 -24.77
N SER A 623 7.12 6.64 -24.87
CA SER A 623 6.44 7.65 -24.06
C SER A 623 6.39 7.24 -22.59
N ALA A 624 6.07 5.98 -22.29
CA ALA A 624 6.05 5.45 -20.93
C ALA A 624 7.44 5.53 -20.29
N GLU A 625 8.49 5.08 -20.99
CA GLU A 625 9.88 5.23 -20.54
C GLU A 625 10.24 6.70 -20.27
N ALA A 626 9.95 7.60 -21.21
CA ALA A 626 10.25 9.02 -21.06
C ALA A 626 9.46 9.71 -19.92
N MET A 627 8.26 9.23 -19.56
CA MET A 627 7.48 9.74 -18.43
C MET A 627 8.06 9.35 -17.06
N TRP A 628 9.02 8.43 -17.05
CA TRP A 628 9.73 7.96 -15.86
C TRP A 628 11.16 8.50 -15.73
N GLU A 629 11.75 9.00 -16.82
CA GLU A 629 13.08 9.66 -16.84
C GLU A 629 13.02 11.15 -16.46
#